data_AF-A0A957MA55-F1
#
_entry.id   AF-A0A957MA55-F1
#
_cell.length_a   1.000
_cell.length_b   1.000
_cell.length_c   1.000
_cell.angle_alpha   90.00
_cell.angle_beta   90.00
_cell.angle_gamma   90.00
#
_symmetry.space_group_name_H-M   'P 1'
#
loop_
_entity.id
_entity.type
_entity.pdbx_description
1 polymer ?
#
loop_
_entity_poly.entity_id
_entity_poly.type
_entity_poly.pdbx_seq_one_letter_code
_entity_poly.pdbx_strand_id
1 'polypeptide(L)'
;MATAELDLTQRPPAKTLRKRSLYRDAARRFLRNRLSIVGLVIVVVLLIVAIFADDWFVAPLLGREPQPLIAHYGYDEAFIGPTGGFPSADFWMGTDLNGRDEWSRIVYGARISLSIAIFSQLLALCIGLPMGALAGW
;
A
#
# COMPACT_ATOMS: atom_id res chain seq x y z
N MET A 1 -16.13 67.06 31.47
CA MET A 1 -16.21 65.59 31.51
C MET A 1 -16.96 65.13 30.28
N ALA A 2 -16.26 64.84 29.18
CA ALA A 2 -16.85 64.35 27.93
C ALA A 2 -16.61 62.84 27.86
N THR A 3 -17.66 62.06 28.02
CA THR A 3 -17.64 60.62 27.79
C THR A 3 -17.49 60.39 26.30
N ALA A 4 -16.29 60.02 25.86
CA ALA A 4 -16.08 59.46 24.54
C ALA A 4 -16.92 58.17 24.45
N GLU A 5 -18.09 58.25 23.84
CA GLU A 5 -18.84 57.06 23.45
C GLU A 5 -17.94 56.27 22.50
N LEU A 6 -17.42 55.15 23.01
CA LEU A 6 -16.77 54.14 22.19
C LEU A 6 -17.81 53.68 21.16
N ASP A 7 -17.60 54.07 19.91
CA ASP A 7 -18.43 53.64 18.78
C ASP A 7 -18.24 52.13 18.56
N LEU A 8 -19.04 51.34 19.29
CA LEU A 8 -19.05 49.89 19.26
C LEU A 8 -19.53 49.32 17.91
N THR A 9 -19.97 50.18 16.98
CA THR A 9 -20.46 49.77 15.65
C THR A 9 -19.33 49.48 14.66
N GLN A 10 -18.10 49.93 14.93
CA GLN A 10 -16.93 49.67 14.07
C GLN A 10 -16.15 48.41 14.45
N ARG A 11 -16.79 47.38 15.02
CA ARG A 11 -16.12 46.08 15.18
C ARG A 11 -15.91 45.48 13.78
N PRO A 12 -14.65 45.31 13.30
CA PRO A 12 -14.42 44.63 12.04
C PRO A 12 -15.09 43.25 12.12
N PRO A 13 -15.78 42.81 11.05
CA PRO A 13 -16.47 41.53 11.06
C PRO A 13 -15.48 40.45 11.50
N ALA A 14 -15.87 39.64 12.48
CA ALA A 14 -15.01 38.59 13.01
C ALA A 14 -14.51 37.73 11.84
N LYS A 15 -13.19 37.75 11.58
CA LYS A 15 -12.59 36.93 10.53
C LYS A 15 -12.96 35.49 10.84
N THR A 16 -13.80 34.89 10.00
CA THR A 16 -14.15 33.48 10.12
C THR A 16 -12.86 32.69 9.94
N LEU A 17 -12.36 32.10 11.03
CA LEU A 17 -11.20 31.21 10.97
C LEU A 17 -11.61 30.02 10.09
N ARG A 18 -11.17 30.06 8.82
CA ARG A 18 -11.42 29.00 7.85
C ARG A 18 -10.94 27.69 8.44
N LYS A 19 -11.86 26.77 8.76
CA LYS A 19 -11.53 25.44 9.27
C LYS A 19 -10.57 24.77 8.30
N ARG A 20 -9.28 24.70 8.64
CA ARG A 20 -8.30 23.92 7.87
C ARG A 20 -8.67 22.45 8.02
N SER A 21 -8.84 21.77 6.90
CA SER A 21 -9.06 20.32 6.90
C SER A 21 -7.72 19.64 7.17
N LEU A 22 -7.63 18.95 8.31
CA LEU A 22 -6.42 18.20 8.72
C LEU A 22 -5.99 17.20 7.63
N TYR A 23 -6.96 16.51 7.02
CA TYR A 23 -6.72 15.58 5.91
C TYR A 23 -6.11 16.26 4.69
N ARG A 24 -6.59 17.46 4.33
CA ARG A 24 -6.08 18.21 3.19
C ARG A 24 -4.65 18.71 3.43
N ASP A 25 -4.35 19.11 4.66
CA ASP A 25 -3.01 19.55 5.05
C ASP A 25 -2.02 18.38 5.11
N ALA A 26 -2.44 17.22 5.64
CA ALA A 26 -1.66 15.99 5.66
C ALA A 26 -1.36 15.49 4.24
N ALA A 27 -2.38 15.37 3.38
CA ALA A 27 -2.22 14.94 1.99
C ALA A 27 -1.29 15.87 1.20
N ARG A 28 -1.43 17.19 1.38
CA ARG A 28 -0.55 18.16 0.74
C ARG A 28 0.90 18.03 1.19
N ARG A 29 1.15 17.77 2.48
CA ARG A 29 2.51 17.54 3.01
C ARG A 29 3.11 16.26 2.47
N PHE A 30 2.34 15.18 2.43
CA PHE A 30 2.77 13.89 1.89
C PHE A 30 3.16 13.99 0.42
N LEU A 31 2.29 14.58 -0.41
CA LEU A 31 2.52 14.75 -1.86
C LEU A 31 3.62 15.77 -2.18
N ARG A 32 4.00 16.65 -1.25
CA ARG A 32 5.14 17.56 -1.47
C ARG A 32 6.47 16.89 -1.18
N ASN A 33 6.48 15.78 -0.43
CA ASN A 33 7.70 15.08 -0.06
C ASN A 33 8.06 14.05 -1.15
N ARG A 34 9.14 14.31 -1.88
CA ARG A 34 9.63 13.41 -2.94
C ARG A 34 9.95 12.01 -2.41
N LEU A 35 10.48 11.89 -1.19
CA LEU A 35 10.77 10.58 -0.58
C LEU A 35 9.48 9.80 -0.30
N SER A 36 8.44 10.48 0.20
CA SER A 36 7.13 9.85 0.42
C SER A 36 6.47 9.39 -0.88
N ILE A 37 6.63 10.15 -1.96
CA ILE A 37 6.13 9.76 -3.28
C ILE A 37 6.86 8.53 -3.82
N VAL A 38 8.20 8.49 -3.72
CA VAL A 38 8.98 7.33 -4.17
C VAL A 38 8.55 6.07 -3.42
N GLY A 39 8.42 6.16 -2.10
CA GLY A 39 7.91 5.05 -1.28
C GLY A 39 6.49 4.63 -1.69
N LEU A 40 5.60 5.59 -1.94
CA LEU A 40 4.24 5.30 -2.41
C LEU A 40 4.25 4.58 -3.75
N VAL A 41 5.07 5.02 -4.71
CA VAL A 41 5.19 4.39 -6.03
C VAL A 41 5.66 2.95 -5.89
N ILE A 42 6.69 2.69 -5.08
CA ILE A 42 7.19 1.32 -4.84
C ILE A 42 6.08 0.44 -4.25
N VAL A 43 5.38 0.92 -3.22
CA VAL A 43 4.28 0.17 -2.59
C VAL A 43 3.14 -0.09 -3.57
N VAL A 44 2.78 0.88 -4.40
CA VAL A 44 1.73 0.72 -5.43
C VAL A 44 2.15 -0.31 -6.48
N VAL A 45 3.40 -0.27 -6.94
CA VAL A 45 3.92 -1.27 -7.90
C VAL A 45 3.89 -2.67 -7.28
N LEU A 46 4.35 -2.82 -6.03
CA LEU A 46 4.31 -4.11 -5.33
C LEU A 46 2.88 -4.60 -5.11
N LEU A 47 1.93 -3.72 -4.80
CA LEU A 47 0.51 -4.05 -4.70
C LEU A 47 -0.04 -4.55 -6.04
N ILE A 48 0.32 -3.90 -7.15
CA ILE A 48 -0.10 -4.34 -8.49
C ILE A 48 0.47 -5.73 -8.77
N VAL A 49 1.78 -5.93 -8.59
CA VAL A 49 2.41 -7.25 -8.82
C VAL A 49 1.77 -8.33 -7.94
N ALA A 50 1.49 -8.04 -6.67
CA ALA A 50 0.88 -8.99 -5.74
C ALA A 50 -0.59 -9.31 -6.05
N ILE A 51 -1.38 -8.32 -6.47
CA ILE A 51 -2.82 -8.49 -6.78
C ILE A 51 -3.01 -9.19 -8.12
N PHE A 52 -2.18 -8.85 -9.10
CA PHE A 52 -2.23 -9.43 -10.44
C PHE A 52 -1.31 -10.65 -10.60
N ALA A 53 -0.74 -11.18 -9.50
CA ALA A 53 0.03 -12.41 -9.52
C ALA A 53 -0.76 -13.56 -10.17
N ASP A 54 -2.02 -13.69 -9.77
CA ASP A 54 -2.98 -14.71 -10.16
C ASP A 54 -4.40 -14.14 -10.07
N ASP A 55 -5.33 -14.70 -10.82
CA ASP A 55 -6.70 -14.16 -10.97
C ASP A 55 -7.68 -14.56 -9.85
N TRP A 56 -7.15 -14.66 -8.62
CA TRP A 56 -7.86 -15.00 -7.40
C TRP A 56 -9.22 -14.28 -7.21
N PHE A 57 -9.36 -13.05 -7.72
CA PHE A 57 -10.60 -12.28 -7.59
C PHE A 57 -11.69 -12.69 -8.61
N VAL A 58 -11.29 -13.21 -9.77
CA VAL A 58 -12.22 -13.63 -10.85
C VAL A 58 -12.54 -15.12 -10.75
N ALA A 59 -11.55 -15.92 -10.35
CA ALA A 59 -11.65 -17.38 -10.29
C ALA A 59 -12.88 -17.89 -9.50
N PRO A 60 -13.17 -17.41 -8.27
CA PRO A 60 -14.36 -17.80 -7.52
C PRO A 60 -15.66 -17.39 -8.20
N LEU A 61 -15.67 -16.26 -8.91
CA LEU A 61 -16.84 -15.75 -9.62
C LEU A 61 -17.23 -16.64 -10.82
N LEU A 62 -16.24 -17.30 -11.42
CA LEU A 62 -16.39 -18.20 -12.57
C LEU A 62 -16.44 -19.69 -12.17
N GLY A 63 -16.33 -20.02 -10.88
CA GLY A 63 -16.33 -21.40 -10.39
C GLY A 63 -15.10 -22.21 -10.82
N ARG A 64 -13.95 -21.56 -11.01
CA ARG A 64 -12.68 -22.20 -11.41
C ARG A 64 -11.58 -21.92 -10.40
N GLU A 65 -10.53 -22.72 -10.47
CA GLU A 65 -9.30 -22.47 -9.69
C GLU A 65 -8.58 -21.20 -10.22
N PRO A 66 -7.87 -20.46 -9.32
CA PRO A 66 -7.06 -19.32 -9.70
C PRO A 66 -6.01 -19.74 -10.73
N GLN A 67 -5.99 -19.03 -11.86
CA GLN A 67 -4.97 -19.22 -12.88
C GLN A 67 -3.87 -18.16 -12.72
N PRO A 68 -2.61 -18.57 -12.94
CA PRO A 68 -1.49 -17.65 -12.97
C PRO A 68 -1.64 -16.60 -14.06
N LEU A 69 -1.44 -15.32 -13.74
CA LEU A 69 -1.52 -14.24 -14.72
C LEU A 69 -0.13 -13.65 -15.02
N ILE A 70 0.64 -13.34 -13.96
CA ILE A 70 2.02 -12.81 -14.07
C ILE A 70 3.05 -13.87 -13.67
N ALA A 71 2.73 -14.67 -12.64
CA ALA A 71 3.55 -15.78 -12.20
C ALA A 71 3.28 -16.97 -13.12
N HIS A 72 4.03 -17.17 -14.21
CA HIS A 72 3.72 -18.11 -15.30
C HIS A 72 3.33 -19.54 -14.88
N TYR A 73 3.65 -19.94 -13.64
CA TYR A 73 3.37 -21.25 -13.06
C TYR A 73 2.80 -21.17 -11.64
N GLY A 74 2.09 -22.21 -11.22
CA GLY A 74 1.60 -22.34 -9.85
C GLY A 74 2.74 -22.39 -8.82
N TYR A 75 2.52 -21.79 -7.64
CA TYR A 75 3.51 -21.77 -6.55
C TYR A 75 3.93 -23.18 -6.09
N ASP A 76 3.00 -24.13 -6.14
CA ASP A 76 3.17 -25.49 -5.62
C ASP A 76 3.72 -26.47 -6.67
N GLU A 77 3.83 -26.03 -7.93
CA GLU A 77 4.24 -26.88 -9.04
C GLU A 77 5.75 -27.16 -8.97
N ALA A 78 6.09 -28.44 -8.81
CA ALA A 78 7.47 -28.91 -8.76
C ALA A 78 7.86 -29.58 -10.08
N PHE A 79 9.13 -29.45 -10.49
CA PHE A 79 9.70 -30.07 -11.70
C PHE A 79 9.11 -29.59 -13.03
N ILE A 80 8.87 -28.28 -13.15
CA ILE A 80 8.31 -27.67 -14.35
C ILE A 80 9.37 -27.39 -15.41
N GLY A 81 10.61 -27.12 -14.96
CA GLY A 81 11.71 -26.72 -15.83
C GLY A 81 13.02 -27.48 -15.59
N PRO A 82 14.04 -27.21 -16.41
CA PRO A 82 15.37 -27.79 -16.23
C PRO A 82 15.92 -27.39 -14.86
N THR A 83 16.62 -28.30 -14.17
CA THR A 83 17.20 -28.01 -12.86
C THR A 83 18.34 -26.99 -12.97
N GLY A 84 18.26 -25.87 -12.24
CA GLY A 84 19.28 -24.82 -12.30
C GLY A 84 19.39 -24.16 -13.68
N GLY A 85 18.27 -24.05 -14.38
CA GLY A 85 18.19 -23.45 -15.71
C GLY A 85 18.46 -21.95 -15.65
N PHE A 86 19.26 -21.46 -16.60
CA PHE A 86 19.45 -20.03 -16.81
C PHE A 86 18.16 -19.36 -17.30
N PRO A 87 18.03 -18.02 -17.14
CA PRO A 87 16.89 -17.26 -17.65
C PRO A 87 16.58 -17.56 -19.11
N SER A 88 15.31 -17.86 -19.39
CA SER A 88 14.78 -18.17 -20.72
C SER A 88 13.41 -17.51 -20.94
N ALA A 89 12.86 -17.63 -22.14
CA ALA A 89 11.52 -17.10 -22.45
C ALA A 89 10.41 -17.76 -21.60
N ASP A 90 10.59 -19.04 -21.26
CA ASP A 90 9.67 -19.81 -20.42
C ASP A 90 9.92 -19.57 -18.92
N PHE A 91 11.17 -19.29 -18.54
CA PHE A 91 11.59 -19.02 -17.16
C PHE A 91 12.34 -17.70 -17.07
N TRP A 92 11.62 -16.59 -16.89
CA TRP A 92 12.19 -15.24 -16.97
C TRP A 92 13.37 -14.98 -16.02
N MET A 93 13.36 -15.63 -14.86
CA MET A 93 14.44 -15.57 -13.87
C MET A 93 15.21 -16.89 -13.74
N GLY A 94 14.93 -17.85 -14.62
CA GLY A 94 15.46 -19.21 -14.53
C GLY A 94 14.72 -20.05 -13.48
N THR A 95 15.32 -21.19 -13.17
CA THR A 95 14.74 -22.19 -12.28
C THR A 95 15.69 -22.55 -11.14
N ASP A 96 15.10 -22.93 -10.00
CA ASP A 96 15.85 -23.42 -8.85
C ASP A 96 16.56 -24.77 -9.14
N LEU A 97 17.40 -25.20 -8.19
CA LEU A 97 17.96 -26.55 -8.08
C LEU A 97 16.89 -27.66 -7.97
N ASN A 98 15.62 -27.30 -7.84
CA ASN A 98 14.49 -28.21 -7.84
C ASN A 98 13.62 -28.12 -9.12
N GLY A 99 14.06 -27.38 -10.14
CA GLY A 99 13.31 -27.22 -11.40
C GLY A 99 12.01 -26.41 -11.26
N ARG A 100 11.95 -25.51 -10.27
CA ARG A 100 10.80 -24.61 -10.01
C ARG A 100 11.07 -23.24 -10.60
N ASP A 101 10.05 -22.56 -11.10
CA ASP A 101 10.18 -21.19 -11.63
C ASP A 101 10.42 -20.17 -10.49
N GLU A 102 11.55 -19.47 -10.55
CA GLU A 102 11.93 -18.48 -9.53
C GLU A 102 11.12 -17.18 -9.64
N TRP A 103 10.72 -16.78 -10.85
CA TRP A 103 9.91 -15.58 -11.04
C TRP A 103 8.56 -15.70 -10.32
N SER A 104 7.86 -16.81 -10.57
CA SER A 104 6.57 -17.10 -9.93
C SER A 104 6.70 -17.09 -8.40
N ARG A 105 7.76 -17.68 -7.84
CA ARG A 105 7.99 -17.69 -6.39
C ARG A 105 8.21 -16.31 -5.80
N ILE A 106 8.93 -15.43 -6.50
CA ILE A 106 9.13 -14.05 -6.07
C ILE A 106 7.79 -13.29 -6.06
N VAL A 107 6.98 -13.46 -7.09
CA VAL A 107 5.67 -12.80 -7.20
C VAL A 107 4.72 -13.26 -6.08
N TYR A 108 4.60 -14.57 -5.86
CA TYR A 108 3.82 -15.12 -4.74
C TYR A 108 4.38 -14.72 -3.37
N GLY A 109 5.71 -14.71 -3.22
CA GLY A 109 6.39 -14.27 -2.00
C GLY A 109 6.13 -12.79 -1.68
N ALA A 110 6.06 -11.93 -2.71
CA ALA A 110 5.71 -10.53 -2.57
C ALA A 110 4.27 -10.36 -2.04
N ARG A 111 3.30 -11.14 -2.56
CA ARG A 111 1.91 -11.13 -2.08
C ARG A 111 1.79 -11.51 -0.61
N ILE A 112 2.48 -12.58 -0.19
CA ILE A 112 2.47 -13.03 1.21
C ILE A 112 3.10 -11.96 2.12
N SER A 113 4.28 -11.45 1.74
CA SER A 113 5.01 -10.45 2.52
C SER A 113 4.21 -9.15 2.69
N LEU A 114 3.54 -8.70 1.62
CA LEU A 114 2.72 -7.50 1.64
C LEU A 114 1.46 -7.68 2.50
N SER A 115 0.86 -8.86 2.48
CA SER A 115 -0.27 -9.20 3.35
C SER A 115 0.14 -9.09 4.82
N ILE A 116 1.27 -9.71 5.21
CA ILE A 116 1.79 -9.65 6.58
C ILE A 116 2.10 -8.20 6.99
N ALA A 117 2.73 -7.42 6.11
CA ALA A 117 3.06 -6.02 6.39
C ALA A 117 1.80 -5.18 6.66
N ILE A 118 0.73 -5.36 5.87
CA ILE A 118 -0.54 -4.66 6.06
C ILE A 118 -1.17 -5.05 7.41
N PHE A 119 -1.26 -6.34 7.71
CA PHE A 119 -1.83 -6.80 8.99
C PHE A 119 -1.03 -6.29 10.20
N SER A 120 0.29 -6.35 10.12
CA SER A 120 1.18 -5.83 11.17
C SER A 120 0.96 -4.33 11.38
N GLN A 121 0.89 -3.54 10.30
CA GLN A 121 0.68 -2.10 10.38
C GLN A 121 -0.70 -1.74 10.96
N LEU A 122 -1.75 -2.48 10.57
CA LEU A 122 -3.08 -2.29 11.13
C LEU A 122 -3.10 -2.57 12.63
N LEU A 123 -2.47 -3.65 13.07
CA LEU A 123 -2.37 -3.98 14.50
C LEU A 123 -1.61 -2.89 15.27
N ALA A 124 -0.49 -2.42 14.71
CA ALA A 124 0.28 -1.33 15.29
C ALA A 124 -0.54 -0.03 15.40
N LEU A 125 -1.36 0.30 14.41
CA LEU A 125 -2.25 1.47 14.46
C LEU A 125 -3.37 1.27 15.48
N CYS A 126 -3.99 0.10 15.53
CA CYS A 126 -5.06 -0.22 16.46
C CYS A 126 -4.63 -0.14 17.92
N ILE A 127 -3.38 -0.48 18.24
CA ILE A 127 -2.85 -0.40 19.61
C ILE A 127 -2.19 0.96 19.86
N GLY A 128 -1.39 1.43 18.91
CA GLY A 128 -0.60 2.64 19.05
C GLY A 128 -1.43 3.92 19.08
N LEU A 129 -2.51 4.00 18.29
CA LEU A 129 -3.37 5.20 18.28
C LEU A 129 -4.10 5.39 19.62
N PRO A 130 -4.77 4.37 20.22
CA PRO A 130 -5.35 4.52 21.55
C PRO A 130 -4.32 4.85 22.62
N MET A 131 -3.18 4.14 22.66
CA MET A 131 -2.15 4.43 23.66
C MET A 131 -1.59 5.85 23.51
N GLY A 132 -1.36 6.31 22.27
CA GLY A 132 -0.92 7.68 22.00
C GLY A 132 -1.97 8.72 22.40
N ALA A 133 -3.26 8.45 22.16
CA ALA A 133 -4.34 9.34 22.56
C ALA A 133 -4.49 9.42 24.09
N LEU A 134 -4.33 8.30 24.79
CA LEU A 134 -4.37 8.25 26.26
C LEU A 134 -3.18 8.98 26.90
N ALA A 135 -1.98 8.85 26.33
CA ALA A 135 -0.77 9.50 26.83
C ALA A 135 -0.67 10.99 26.48
N GLY A 136 -1.44 11.45 25.48
CA GLY A 136 -1.42 12.82 24.99
C GLY A 136 -2.40 13.77 25.67
N TRP A 137 -3.11 13.31 26.70
CA TRP A 137 -4.00 14.12 27.54
C TRP A 137 -3.22 14.79 28.68
#